data_AF-A0A841UT60-F1
#
_entry.id   AF-A0A841UT60-F1
#
_cell.length_a   1.000
_cell.length_b   1.000
_cell.length_c   1.000
_cell.angle_alpha   90.00
_cell.angle_beta   90.00
_cell.angle_gamma   90.00
#
_symmetry.space_group_name_H-M   'P 1'
#
loop_
_entity.id
_entity.type
_entity.pdbx_description
1 polymer ?
#
loop_
_entity_poly.entity_id
_entity_poly.type
_entity_poly.pdbx_seq_one_letter_code
_entity_poly.pdbx_strand_id
1 'polypeptide(L)'
;MPQNLSDAERQARNCNTAMKTLSSMPPSLCDAQKQARNCGLDISKLRDLLAEIGPLSEKYEILFYLAATGLYSADDLAEMFNHSSGKNLNADFNKNLGSHLKLYLDLDDSDRLGITSLRRILFKKGYLVDINDDESVRVLRTRYAENSQLEQSFPVRHN
;
A
#
# COMPACT_ATOMS: atom_id res chain seq x y z
N MET A 1 -11.20 29.52 5.98
CA MET A 1 -11.19 29.04 7.37
C MET A 1 -10.23 27.87 7.44
N PRO A 2 -9.08 27.95 8.14
CA PRO A 2 -8.18 26.80 8.24
C PRO A 2 -8.85 25.74 9.10
N GLN A 3 -8.89 24.49 8.61
CA GLN A 3 -9.42 23.36 9.37
C GLN A 3 -8.58 23.15 10.64
N ASN A 4 -9.19 23.33 11.81
CA ASN A 4 -8.61 22.91 13.08
C ASN A 4 -8.61 21.38 13.12
N LEU A 5 -7.50 20.80 12.69
CA LEU A 5 -7.22 19.38 12.86
C LEU A 5 -7.11 19.07 14.36
N SER A 6 -7.70 17.96 14.80
CA SER A 6 -7.56 17.47 16.17
C SER A 6 -6.09 17.15 16.48
N ASP A 7 -5.69 17.16 17.75
CA ASP A 7 -4.33 16.81 18.14
C ASP A 7 -3.96 15.36 17.73
N ALA A 8 -4.96 14.47 17.64
CA ALA A 8 -4.79 13.11 17.13
C ALA A 8 -4.53 13.10 15.61
N GLU A 9 -5.25 13.92 14.83
CA GLU A 9 -5.02 14.07 13.38
C GLU A 9 -3.66 14.72 13.09
N ARG A 10 -3.25 15.71 13.90
CA ARG A 10 -1.91 16.28 13.86
C ARG A 10 -0.85 15.24 14.19
N GLN A 11 -1.04 14.44 15.23
CA GLN A 11 -0.10 13.41 15.64
C GLN A 11 0.01 12.31 14.58
N ALA A 12 -1.11 11.83 14.04
CA ALA A 12 -1.12 10.84 12.96
C ALA A 12 -0.49 11.38 11.67
N ARG A 13 -0.75 12.65 11.33
CA ARG A 13 -0.11 13.32 10.18
C ARG A 13 1.39 13.51 10.41
N ASN A 14 1.80 13.90 11.61
CA ASN A 14 3.20 14.05 11.98
C ASN A 14 3.93 12.72 12.04
N CYS A 15 3.31 11.65 12.54
CA CYS A 15 3.85 10.28 12.48
C CYS A 15 4.00 9.82 11.02
N ASN A 16 3.01 10.11 10.15
CA ASN A 16 3.08 9.78 8.73
C ASN A 16 4.16 10.59 7.99
N THR A 17 4.33 11.87 8.31
CA THR A 17 5.39 12.72 7.74
C THR A 17 6.76 12.31 8.26
N ALA A 18 6.90 12.02 9.55
CA ALA A 18 8.14 11.52 10.16
C ALA A 18 8.55 10.16 9.59
N MET A 19 7.58 9.26 9.33
CA MET A 19 7.83 7.97 8.66
C MET A 19 8.20 8.12 7.18
N LYS A 20 7.73 9.17 6.48
CA LYS A 20 8.18 9.47 5.10
C LYS A 20 9.61 10.03 5.03
N THR A 21 10.09 10.68 6.10
CA THR A 21 11.44 11.26 6.18
C THR A 21 12.54 10.30 6.63
N LEU A 22 12.22 9.04 6.92
CA LEU A 22 13.21 8.04 7.37
C LEU A 22 13.81 7.26 6.19
N SER A 23 14.95 7.78 5.73
CA SER A 23 16.03 7.11 4.98
C SER A 23 15.74 6.69 3.53
N SER A 24 16.69 7.01 2.65
CA SER A 24 16.77 6.60 1.23
C SER A 24 17.04 5.10 1.05
N MET A 25 16.65 4.26 2.01
CA MET A 25 16.87 2.82 2.03
C MET A 25 15.59 2.10 2.44
N PRO A 26 15.28 0.94 1.83
CA PRO A 26 14.13 0.15 2.26
C PRO A 26 14.27 -0.25 3.73
N PRO A 27 13.19 -0.19 4.52
CA PRO A 27 13.21 -0.68 5.90
C PRO A 27 13.44 -2.19 5.92
N SER A 28 13.82 -2.73 7.09
CA SER A 28 13.86 -4.18 7.28
C SER A 28 12.46 -4.80 7.09
N LEU A 29 12.40 -6.09 6.77
CA LEU A 29 11.12 -6.82 6.68
C LEU A 29 10.31 -6.73 7.99
N CYS A 30 10.99 -6.80 9.13
CA CYS A 30 10.38 -6.67 10.44
C CYS A 30 9.70 -5.31 10.62
N ASP A 31 10.34 -4.22 10.18
CA ASP A 31 9.80 -2.87 10.32
C ASP A 31 8.66 -2.61 9.33
N ALA A 32 8.75 -3.11 8.10
CA ALA A 32 7.66 -3.05 7.14
C ALA A 32 6.40 -3.79 7.65
N GLN A 33 6.57 -4.96 8.27
CA GLN A 33 5.48 -5.71 8.90
C GLN A 33 4.88 -4.98 10.10
N LYS A 34 5.70 -4.39 10.97
CA LYS A 34 5.21 -3.55 12.07
C LYS A 34 4.40 -2.37 11.55
N GLN A 35 4.88 -1.69 10.51
CA GLN A 35 4.17 -0.57 9.91
C GLN A 35 2.85 -1.00 9.29
N ALA A 36 2.83 -2.11 8.53
CA ALA A 36 1.62 -2.69 7.99
C ALA A 36 0.59 -3.01 9.10
N ARG A 37 1.05 -3.59 10.22
CA ARG A 37 0.23 -3.88 11.40
C ARG A 37 -0.38 -2.61 11.99
N ASN A 38 0.43 -1.56 12.14
CA ASN A 38 -0.01 -0.26 12.64
C ASN A 38 -1.01 0.42 11.69
N CYS A 39 -1.04 0.03 10.42
CA CYS A 39 -2.04 0.45 9.44
C CYS A 39 -3.27 -0.46 9.36
N GLY A 40 -3.44 -1.36 10.34
CA GLY A 40 -4.60 -2.25 10.47
C GLY A 40 -4.58 -3.49 9.59
N LEU A 41 -3.43 -3.88 9.04
CA LEU A 41 -3.33 -5.10 8.25
C LEU A 41 -3.21 -6.33 9.15
N ASP A 42 -3.91 -7.40 8.78
CA ASP A 42 -3.78 -8.70 9.41
C ASP A 42 -2.48 -9.39 8.94
N ILE A 43 -1.40 -9.18 9.69
CA ILE A 43 -0.08 -9.70 9.34
C ILE A 43 -0.05 -11.22 9.22
N SER A 44 -0.85 -11.94 10.01
CA SER A 44 -0.89 -13.40 9.92
C SER A 44 -1.47 -13.83 8.57
N LYS A 45 -2.64 -13.31 8.18
CA LYS A 45 -3.24 -13.61 6.87
C LYS A 45 -2.36 -13.17 5.70
N LEU A 46 -1.68 -12.04 5.82
CA LEU A 46 -0.75 -11.57 4.78
C LEU A 46 0.46 -12.50 4.63
N ARG A 47 0.98 -13.05 5.72
CA ARG A 47 2.06 -14.05 5.66
C ARG A 47 1.60 -15.34 5.02
N ASP A 48 0.40 -15.81 5.37
CA ASP A 48 -0.18 -17.01 4.76
C ASP A 48 -0.37 -16.82 3.25
N LEU A 49 -0.89 -15.67 2.82
CA LEU A 49 -1.01 -15.30 1.41
C LEU A 49 0.34 -15.31 0.66
N LEU A 50 1.39 -14.72 1.25
CA LEU A 50 2.72 -14.73 0.63
C LEU A 50 3.32 -16.15 0.59
N ALA A 51 3.07 -16.97 1.61
CA ALA A 51 3.54 -18.36 1.64
C ALA A 51 2.88 -19.22 0.56
N GLU A 52 1.60 -18.97 0.25
CA GLU A 52 0.88 -19.66 -0.83
C GLU A 52 1.44 -19.34 -2.22
N ILE A 53 1.93 -18.11 -2.44
CA ILE A 53 2.55 -17.69 -3.71
C ILE A 53 3.90 -18.39 -3.95
N GLY A 54 4.60 -18.80 -2.89
CA GLY A 54 5.91 -19.45 -2.95
C GLY A 54 7.07 -18.50 -2.61
N PRO A 55 8.32 -18.91 -2.86
CA PRO A 55 9.49 -18.16 -2.41
C PRO A 55 9.59 -16.80 -3.12
N LEU A 56 9.47 -15.73 -2.35
CA LEU A 56 9.72 -14.36 -2.78
C LEU A 56 11.07 -13.88 -2.27
N SER A 57 11.67 -12.92 -3.00
CA SER A 57 12.84 -12.23 -2.46
C SER A 57 12.39 -11.24 -1.36
N GLU A 58 13.24 -11.05 -0.36
CA GLU A 58 12.97 -10.13 0.75
C GLU A 58 12.60 -8.72 0.25
N LYS A 59 13.21 -8.27 -0.85
CA LYS A 59 12.84 -7.02 -1.54
C LYS A 59 11.34 -6.93 -1.83
N TYR A 60 10.76 -7.97 -2.43
CA TYR A 60 9.35 -7.95 -2.83
C TYR A 60 8.41 -8.19 -1.66
N GLU A 61 8.86 -8.91 -0.61
CA GLU A 61 8.10 -8.99 0.63
C GLU A 61 8.00 -7.62 1.31
N ILE A 62 9.11 -6.90 1.45
CA ILE A 62 9.11 -5.54 2.01
C ILE A 62 8.21 -4.63 1.16
N LEU A 63 8.38 -4.65 -0.17
CA LEU A 63 7.57 -3.84 -1.10
C LEU A 63 6.08 -4.15 -0.96
N PHE A 64 5.71 -5.41 -0.78
CA PHE A 64 4.33 -5.84 -0.55
C PHE A 64 3.73 -5.21 0.71
N TYR A 65 4.41 -5.35 1.86
CA TYR A 65 3.91 -4.80 3.12
C TYR A 65 3.78 -3.27 3.05
N LEU A 66 4.76 -2.59 2.46
CA LEU A 66 4.71 -1.14 2.29
C LEU A 66 3.59 -0.70 1.34
N ALA A 67 3.43 -1.37 0.20
CA ALA A 67 2.33 -1.09 -0.73
C ALA A 67 0.95 -1.34 -0.09
N ALA A 68 0.81 -2.42 0.69
CA ALA A 68 -0.42 -2.74 1.40
C ALA A 68 -0.81 -1.67 2.43
N THR A 69 0.14 -0.89 2.97
CA THR A 69 -0.17 0.21 3.90
C THR A 69 -0.92 1.36 3.23
N GLY A 70 -0.76 1.55 1.91
CA GLY A 70 -1.31 2.70 1.19
C GLY A 70 -0.75 4.06 1.64
N LEU A 71 0.35 4.08 2.41
CA LEU A 71 1.01 5.31 2.87
C LEU A 71 1.96 5.90 1.81
N TYR A 72 2.44 5.06 0.90
CA TYR A 72 3.44 5.38 -0.10
C TYR A 72 2.83 5.39 -1.50
N SER A 73 3.21 6.37 -2.30
CA SER A 73 2.96 6.36 -3.75
C SER A 73 3.85 5.32 -4.44
N ALA A 74 3.56 4.99 -5.70
CA ALA A 74 4.47 4.15 -6.49
C ALA A 74 5.85 4.82 -6.68
N ASP A 75 5.88 6.16 -6.76
CA ASP A 75 7.12 6.92 -6.90
C ASP A 75 7.92 6.94 -5.59
N ASP A 76 7.25 7.10 -4.44
CA ASP A 76 7.87 7.01 -3.10
C ASP A 76 8.60 5.66 -2.94
N LEU A 77 7.94 4.57 -3.36
CA LEU A 77 8.54 3.24 -3.31
C LEU A 77 9.62 3.04 -4.39
N ALA A 78 9.50 3.67 -5.55
CA ALA A 78 10.52 3.56 -6.59
C ALA A 78 11.84 4.21 -6.15
N GLU A 79 11.74 5.38 -5.51
CA GLU A 79 12.87 6.07 -4.89
C GLU A 79 13.48 5.23 -3.77
N MET A 80 12.65 4.72 -2.85
CA MET A 80 13.10 3.93 -1.70
C MET A 80 13.84 2.65 -2.11
N PHE A 81 13.41 1.98 -3.19
CA PHE A 81 14.04 0.75 -3.68
C PHE A 81 15.10 0.98 -4.76
N ASN A 82 15.58 2.22 -4.92
CA ASN A 82 16.60 2.63 -5.88
C ASN A 82 16.32 2.12 -7.31
N HIS A 83 15.04 2.11 -7.71
CA HIS A 83 14.67 1.85 -9.09
C HIS A 83 15.02 3.09 -9.89
N SER A 84 16.06 3.00 -10.72
CA SER A 84 16.51 4.10 -11.57
C SER A 84 15.33 4.66 -12.37
N SER A 85 15.18 5.97 -12.37
CA SER A 85 14.18 6.73 -13.14
C SER A 85 14.15 6.24 -14.59
N GLY A 86 13.15 5.43 -14.94
CA GLY A 86 13.02 4.83 -16.27
C GLY A 86 12.38 3.44 -16.29
N LYS A 87 12.49 2.66 -15.20
CA LYS A 87 11.75 1.38 -15.06
C LYS A 87 10.48 1.59 -14.24
N ASN A 88 9.34 1.22 -14.81
CA ASN A 88 8.04 1.31 -14.15
C ASN A 88 7.97 0.29 -13.00
N LEU A 89 8.04 0.76 -11.75
CA LEU A 89 7.96 -0.09 -10.56
C LEU A 89 6.67 -0.93 -10.53
N ASN A 90 5.53 -0.42 -11.01
CA ASN A 90 4.30 -1.21 -11.08
C ASN A 90 4.42 -2.39 -12.05
N ALA A 91 5.16 -2.23 -13.16
CA ALA A 91 5.40 -3.34 -14.09
C ALA A 91 6.33 -4.38 -13.47
N ASP A 92 7.39 -3.95 -12.78
CA ASP A 92 8.30 -4.82 -12.03
C ASP A 92 7.56 -5.58 -10.91
N PHE A 93 6.78 -4.85 -10.11
CA PHE A 93 5.91 -5.43 -9.08
C PHE A 93 4.94 -6.46 -9.65
N ASN A 94 4.25 -6.14 -10.76
CA ASN A 94 3.33 -7.08 -11.41
C ASN A 94 4.02 -8.36 -11.87
N LYS A 95 5.19 -8.24 -12.50
CA LYS A 95 5.94 -9.38 -13.01
C LYS A 95 6.40 -10.35 -11.91
N ASN A 96 6.82 -9.80 -10.76
CA ASN A 96 7.47 -10.60 -9.72
C ASN A 96 6.53 -11.02 -8.58
N LEU A 97 5.39 -10.36 -8.43
CA LEU A 97 4.45 -10.64 -7.33
C LEU A 97 2.99 -10.44 -7.74
N GLY A 98 2.68 -9.37 -8.48
CA GLY A 98 1.29 -9.01 -8.75
C GLY A 98 0.50 -10.04 -9.57
N SER A 99 1.11 -10.67 -10.57
CA SER A 99 0.48 -11.75 -11.37
C SER A 99 0.08 -12.93 -10.50
N HIS A 100 0.93 -13.30 -9.53
CA HIS A 100 0.65 -14.38 -8.59
C HIS A 100 -0.45 -13.97 -7.61
N LEU A 101 -0.37 -12.77 -7.04
CA LEU A 101 -1.39 -12.24 -6.14
C LEU A 101 -2.79 -12.27 -6.75
N LYS A 102 -2.94 -12.03 -8.05
CA LYS A 102 -4.26 -12.11 -8.71
C LYS A 102 -4.92 -13.47 -8.55
N LEU A 103 -4.17 -14.56 -8.65
CA LEU A 103 -4.68 -15.92 -8.52
C LEU A 103 -5.24 -16.19 -7.11
N TYR A 104 -4.48 -15.81 -6.08
CA TYR A 104 -4.86 -16.04 -4.68
C TYR A 104 -5.86 -15.04 -4.14
N LEU A 105 -5.92 -13.85 -4.75
CA LEU A 105 -6.93 -12.84 -4.43
C LEU A 105 -8.18 -12.99 -5.28
N ASP A 106 -8.28 -14.02 -6.14
CA ASP A 106 -9.45 -14.29 -6.99
C ASP A 106 -9.87 -13.02 -7.75
N LEU A 107 -8.92 -12.51 -8.54
CA LEU A 107 -9.07 -11.35 -9.42
C LEU A 107 -9.07 -11.81 -10.87
N ASP A 108 -9.86 -11.15 -11.70
CA ASP A 108 -9.89 -11.45 -13.13
C ASP A 108 -8.54 -11.10 -13.79
N ASP A 109 -8.21 -11.78 -14.89
CA ASP A 109 -7.00 -11.47 -15.66
C ASP A 109 -6.98 -10.01 -16.13
N SER A 110 -8.17 -9.45 -16.39
CA SER A 110 -8.39 -8.06 -16.78
C SER A 110 -8.20 -7.05 -15.64
N ASP A 111 -8.26 -7.49 -14.37
CA ASP A 111 -8.12 -6.62 -13.22
C ASP A 111 -6.69 -6.11 -13.09
N ARG A 112 -6.52 -4.81 -12.88
CA ARG A 112 -5.20 -4.21 -12.65
C ARG A 112 -4.85 -4.29 -11.16
N LEU A 113 -3.92 -5.16 -10.80
CA LEU A 113 -3.28 -5.18 -9.49
C LEU A 113 -1.97 -4.39 -9.55
N GLY A 114 -1.99 -3.16 -9.06
CA GLY A 114 -0.80 -2.32 -8.92
C GLY A 114 -0.56 -1.98 -7.45
N ILE A 115 0.57 -1.33 -7.18
CA ILE A 115 0.95 -0.86 -5.84
C ILE A 115 -0.19 -0.04 -5.21
N THR A 116 -0.77 0.88 -5.99
CA THR A 116 -1.82 1.79 -5.52
C THR A 116 -3.16 1.08 -5.28
N SER A 117 -3.47 0.02 -6.04
CA SER A 117 -4.74 -0.70 -5.90
C SER A 117 -4.67 -1.84 -4.88
N LEU A 118 -3.47 -2.29 -4.49
CA LEU A 118 -3.26 -3.43 -3.59
C LEU A 118 -4.00 -3.27 -2.26
N ARG A 119 -3.84 -2.13 -1.56
CA ARG A 119 -4.53 -1.91 -0.27
C ARG A 119 -6.04 -2.04 -0.38
N ARG A 120 -6.64 -1.46 -1.43
CA ARG A 120 -8.09 -1.53 -1.68
C ARG A 120 -8.55 -2.98 -1.86
N ILE A 121 -7.78 -3.76 -2.61
CA ILE A 121 -8.10 -5.16 -2.88
C ILE A 121 -8.02 -5.97 -1.58
N LEU A 122 -6.95 -5.80 -0.81
CA LEU A 122 -6.77 -6.45 0.49
C LEU A 122 -7.90 -6.11 1.47
N PHE A 123 -8.38 -4.86 1.47
CA PHE A 123 -9.56 -4.46 2.25
C PHE A 123 -10.82 -5.20 1.82
N LYS A 124 -11.14 -5.22 0.53
CA LYS A 124 -12.31 -5.94 0.00
C LYS A 124 -12.25 -7.44 0.29
N LYS A 125 -11.06 -8.02 0.34
CA LYS A 125 -10.82 -9.44 0.59
C LYS A 125 -10.63 -9.78 2.09
N GLY A 126 -10.82 -8.82 3.00
CA GLY A 126 -10.85 -9.08 4.44
C GLY A 126 -9.47 -9.28 5.10
N TYR A 127 -8.42 -8.70 4.51
CA TYR A 127 -7.04 -8.70 5.05
C TYR A 127 -6.75 -7.52 5.98
N LEU A 128 -7.74 -6.67 6.25
CA LEU A 128 -7.64 -5.65 7.28
C LEU A 128 -8.34 -6.17 8.54
N VAL A 129 -7.68 -6.04 9.69
CA VAL A 129 -8.31 -6.27 10.98
C VAL A 129 -9.33 -5.15 11.19
N ASP A 130 -10.47 -5.47 11.79
CA ASP A 130 -11.47 -4.49 12.16
C ASP A 130 -10.85 -3.57 13.24
N ILE A 131 -10.22 -2.49 12.79
CA ILE A 131 -9.69 -1.47 13.66
C ILE A 131 -10.93 -0.72 14.14
N ASN A 132 -11.49 -1.16 15.27
CA ASN A 132 -12.55 -0.47 16.02
C ASN A 132 -12.05 0.89 16.60
N ASP A 133 -11.08 1.51 15.94
CA ASP A 133 -10.59 2.85 16.21
C ASP A 133 -11.23 3.79 15.19
N ASP A 134 -12.26 4.50 15.67
CA ASP A 134 -13.18 5.35 14.91
C ASP A 134 -12.44 6.46 14.13
N GLU A 135 -11.19 6.78 14.51
CA GLU A 135 -10.32 7.76 13.87
C GLU A 135 -9.51 7.15 12.71
N SER A 136 -8.99 5.93 12.87
CA SER A 136 -8.29 5.19 11.83
C SER A 136 -9.22 4.88 10.64
N VAL A 137 -10.50 4.57 10.91
CA VAL A 137 -11.53 4.40 9.89
C VAL A 137 -11.78 5.71 9.12
N ARG A 138 -11.80 6.86 9.80
CA ARG A 138 -12.00 8.18 9.15
C ARG A 138 -10.82 8.56 8.25
N VAL A 139 -9.58 8.46 8.75
CA VAL A 139 -8.39 8.80 7.96
C VAL A 139 -8.24 7.88 6.74
N LEU A 140 -8.54 6.58 6.91
CA LEU A 140 -8.49 5.62 5.79
C LEU A 140 -9.61 5.83 4.77
N ARG A 141 -10.84 6.17 5.21
CA ARG A 141 -11.94 6.52 4.29
C ARG A 141 -11.67 7.81 3.53
N THR A 142 -11.10 8.82 4.17
CA THR A 142 -10.78 10.11 3.53
C THR A 142 -9.71 9.95 2.46
N ARG A 143 -8.60 9.25 2.74
CA ARG A 143 -7.59 8.96 1.70
C ARG A 143 -8.10 8.03 0.61
N TYR A 144 -9.02 7.11 0.92
CA TYR A 144 -9.68 6.29 -0.09
C TYR A 144 -10.53 7.14 -1.03
N ALA A 145 -11.27 8.11 -0.51
CA ALA A 145 -12.05 9.05 -1.31
C ALA A 145 -11.14 9.93 -2.20
N GLU A 146 -10.02 10.41 -1.66
CA GLU A 146 -9.03 11.21 -2.41
C GLU A 146 -8.38 10.39 -3.54
N ASN A 147 -7.95 9.15 -3.28
CA ASN A 147 -7.37 8.27 -4.30
C ASN A 147 -8.41 7.82 -5.35
N SER A 148 -9.66 7.59 -4.94
CA SER A 148 -10.75 7.26 -5.87
C SER A 148 -11.11 8.43 -6.79
N GLN A 149 -11.00 9.68 -6.31
CA GLN A 149 -11.19 10.86 -7.14
C GLN A 149 -10.04 11.05 -8.13
N LEU A 150 -8.80 10.75 -7.73
CA LEU A 150 -7.65 10.77 -8.64
C LEU A 150 -7.80 9.74 -9.78
N GLU A 151 -8.27 8.52 -9.49
CA GLU A 151 -8.53 7.50 -10.53
C GLU A 151 -9.65 7.89 -11.51
N GLN A 152 -10.65 8.67 -11.07
CA GLN A 152 -11.71 9.19 -11.95
C GLN A 152 -11.26 10.42 -12.78
N SER A 153 -10.21 11.11 -12.35
CA SER A 153 -9.71 12.33 -12.99
C SER A 153 -8.70 12.09 -14.11
N PHE A 154 -8.36 10.84 -14.44
CA PHE A 154 -7.68 10.53 -15.70
C PHE A 154 -8.73 10.41 -16.82
N PRO A 155 -9.00 11.45 -17.64
CA PRO A 155 -9.75 11.24 -18.85
C PRO A 155 -8.96 10.26 -19.71
N VAL A 156 -9.63 9.17 -20.11
CA VAL A 156 -9.19 8.33 -21.22
C VAL A 156 -9.00 9.27 -22.41
N ARG A 157 -7.75 9.59 -22.76
CA ARG A 157 -7.44 10.19 -24.05
C ARG A 157 -7.73 9.12 -25.09
N HIS A 158 -8.92 9.19 -25.68
CA HIS A 158 -9.18 8.54 -26.96
C HIS A 158 -8.27 9.20 -28.00
N ASN A 159 -7.30 8.42 -28.51
CA ASN A 159 -6.67 8.64 -29.80
C ASN A 159 -7.23 7.62 -30.77
#